data_AF-A0A538D169-F1
#
_entry.id   AF-A0A538D169-F1
#
_cell.length_a   1.000
_cell.length_b   1.000
_cell.length_c   1.000
_cell.angle_alpha   90.00
_cell.angle_beta   90.00
_cell.angle_gamma   90.00
#
_symmetry.space_group_name_H-M   'P 1'
#
loop_
_entity.id
_entity.type
_entity.pdbx_description
1 polymer ?
#
loop_
_entity_poly.entity_id
_entity_poly.type
_entity_poly.pdbx_seq_one_letter_code
_entity_poly.pdbx_strand_id
1 'polypeptide(L)'
;MSTLRDELPRLDELLWRLSPAWLLLLVVGGYGAVLTRWRTGGFLMLAAVLGEIGTHLFLGVRAYRRVMRRPWPRVRALDDWD
;
A
#
# COMPACT_ATOMS: atom_id res chain seq x y z
N MET A 1 -21.11 21.61 6.49
CA MET A 1 -20.92 20.25 7.05
C MET A 1 -19.85 19.49 6.25
N SER A 2 -18.56 19.72 6.49
CA SER A 2 -17.49 18.86 5.91
C SER A 2 -16.18 18.81 6.71
N THR A 3 -16.09 19.45 7.87
CA THR A 3 -14.87 19.56 8.68
C THR A 3 -14.37 18.23 9.24
N LEU A 4 -15.23 17.20 9.34
CA LEU A 4 -14.87 15.87 9.81
C LEU A 4 -14.00 15.05 8.84
N ARG A 5 -13.86 15.46 7.57
CA ARG A 5 -13.03 14.74 6.58
C ARG A 5 -11.54 15.07 6.70
N ASP A 6 -11.21 16.17 7.37
CA ASP A 6 -9.84 16.72 7.43
C ASP A 6 -9.10 16.33 8.72
N GLU A 7 -9.80 15.87 9.77
CA GLU A 7 -9.17 15.48 11.05
C GLU A 7 -8.79 13.99 11.16
N LEU A 8 -9.37 13.11 10.33
CA LEU A 8 -8.98 11.70 10.33
C LEU A 8 -7.67 11.55 9.54
N PRO A 9 -6.60 10.98 10.14
CA PRO A 9 -5.37 10.72 9.40
C PRO A 9 -5.72 9.98 8.12
N ARG A 10 -5.27 10.53 7.00
CA ARG A 10 -5.59 10.00 5.67
C ARG A 10 -5.20 8.52 5.69
N LEU A 11 -6.12 7.60 5.37
CA LEU A 11 -5.86 6.15 5.43
C LEU A 11 -4.55 5.76 4.72
N ASP A 12 -4.19 6.50 3.68
CA ASP A 12 -2.92 6.41 2.97
C ASP A 12 -1.68 6.66 3.86
N GLU A 13 -1.72 7.62 4.76
CA GLU A 13 -0.64 7.95 5.69
C GLU A 13 -0.53 6.93 6.82
N LEU A 14 -1.66 6.41 7.29
CA LEU A 14 -1.71 5.34 8.29
C LEU A 14 -1.14 4.03 7.71
N LEU A 15 -1.53 3.69 6.47
CA LEU A 15 -0.99 2.55 5.74
C LEU A 15 0.51 2.69 5.45
N TRP A 16 0.97 3.89 5.10
CA TRP A 16 2.40 4.16 4.91
C TRP A 16 3.19 3.99 6.21
N ARG A 17 2.65 4.46 7.34
CA ARG A 17 3.25 4.25 8.67
C ARG A 17 3.27 2.79 9.12
N LEU A 18 2.35 1.97 8.61
CA LEU A 18 2.28 0.54 8.91
C LEU A 18 3.19 -0.32 8.02
N SER A 19 3.74 0.21 6.92
CA SER A 19 4.69 -0.53 6.07
C SER A 19 5.87 -1.15 6.83
N PRO A 20 6.55 -0.47 7.78
CA PRO A 20 7.63 -1.09 8.55
C PRO A 20 7.15 -2.22 9.47
N ALA A 21 5.86 -2.23 9.86
CA ALA A 21 5.31 -3.31 10.68
C ALA A 21 5.23 -4.62 9.88
N TRP A 22 4.93 -4.57 8.59
CA TRP A 22 4.95 -5.75 7.72
C TRP A 22 6.36 -6.33 7.59
N LEU A 23 7.38 -5.48 7.41
CA LEU A 23 8.77 -5.91 7.41
C LEU A 23 9.18 -6.60 8.73
N LEU A 24 8.77 -6.03 9.86
CA LEU A 24 8.98 -6.62 11.19
C LEU A 24 8.34 -8.01 11.31
N LEU A 25 7.09 -8.15 10.87
CA LEU A 25 6.39 -9.45 10.88
C LEU A 25 7.04 -10.47 9.93
N LEU A 26 7.61 -10.01 8.81
CA LEU A 26 8.38 -10.83 7.88
C LEU A 26 9.67 -11.36 8.52
N VAL A 27 10.41 -10.49 9.22
CA VAL A 27 11.64 -10.87 9.92
C VAL A 27 11.34 -11.82 11.09
N VAL A 28 10.39 -11.47 11.95
CA VAL A 28 10.01 -12.30 13.11
C VAL A 28 9.39 -13.61 12.67
N GLY A 29 8.49 -13.57 11.68
CA GLY A 29 7.84 -14.75 11.10
C GLY A 29 8.84 -15.66 10.41
N GLY A 30 9.75 -15.11 9.60
CA GLY A 30 10.82 -15.86 8.93
C GLY A 30 11.80 -16.48 9.93
N TYR A 31 12.23 -15.72 10.94
CA TYR A 31 13.08 -16.25 12.02
C TYR A 31 12.40 -17.42 12.74
N GLY A 32 11.14 -17.24 13.15
CA GLY A 32 10.37 -18.29 13.82
C GLY A 32 10.12 -19.52 12.93
N ALA A 33 9.79 -19.32 11.66
CA ALA A 33 9.51 -20.42 10.74
C ALA A 33 10.77 -21.23 10.41
N VAL A 34 11.89 -20.56 10.14
CA VAL A 34 13.11 -21.18 9.62
C VAL A 34 13.99 -21.73 10.74
N LEU A 35 14.21 -20.96 11.81
CA LEU A 35 15.18 -21.32 12.84
C LEU A 35 14.57 -22.11 14.00
N THR A 36 13.31 -21.85 14.34
CA THR A 36 12.65 -22.54 15.46
C THR A 36 11.58 -23.54 15.02
N ARG A 37 11.41 -23.76 13.70
CA ARG A 37 10.36 -24.61 13.09
C ARG A 37 8.95 -24.29 13.60
N TRP A 38 8.74 -23.05 14.04
CA TRP A 38 7.49 -22.63 14.62
C TRP A 38 6.46 -22.41 13.52
N ARG A 39 5.42 -23.26 13.48
CA ARG A 39 4.36 -23.20 12.46
C ARG A 39 3.67 -21.84 12.40
N THR A 40 3.47 -21.20 13.56
CA THR A 40 2.87 -19.86 13.64
C THR A 40 3.76 -18.79 13.02
N GLY A 41 5.09 -18.96 13.06
CA GLY A 41 6.03 -18.07 12.35
C GLY A 41 5.78 -18.06 10.84
N GLY A 42 5.47 -19.22 10.25
CA GLY A 42 5.13 -19.32 8.83
C GLY A 42 3.85 -18.55 8.47
N PHE A 43 2.82 -18.62 9.33
CA PHE A 43 1.58 -17.85 9.14
C PHE A 43 1.81 -16.34 9.30
N LEU A 44 2.66 -15.91 10.24
CA LEU A 44 3.05 -14.51 10.39
C LEU A 44 3.79 -14.00 9.16
N MET A 45 4.71 -14.81 8.62
CA MET A 45 5.45 -14.47 7.41
C MET A 45 4.51 -14.35 6.20
N LEU A 46 3.56 -15.28 6.06
CA LEU A 46 2.56 -15.24 4.98
C LEU A 46 1.65 -14.01 5.10
N ALA A 47 1.16 -13.72 6.31
CA ALA A 47 0.35 -12.53 6.59
C ALA A 47 1.12 -11.25 6.28
N ALA A 48 2.42 -11.20 6.61
CA ALA A 48 3.29 -10.07 6.30
C ALA A 48 3.43 -9.82 4.80
N VAL A 49 3.69 -10.87 4.02
CA VAL A 49 3.79 -10.78 2.56
C VAL A 49 2.47 -10.32 1.94
N LEU A 50 1.36 -10.93 2.34
CA LEU A 50 0.05 -10.57 1.81
C LEU A 50 -0.36 -9.15 2.22
N GLY A 51 -0.07 -8.75 3.46
CA GLY A 51 -0.31 -7.41 3.98
C GLY A 51 0.47 -6.34 3.24
N GLU A 52 1.75 -6.59 2.96
CA GLU A 52 2.62 -5.68 2.21
C GLU A 52 2.13 -5.47 0.78
N ILE A 53 1.85 -6.57 0.06
CA ILE A 53 1.32 -6.53 -1.31
C ILE A 53 -0.03 -5.81 -1.33
N GLY A 54 -0.95 -6.18 -0.43
CA GLY A 54 -2.27 -5.58 -0.35
C GLY A 54 -2.21 -4.07 -0.06
N THR A 55 -1.32 -3.65 0.83
CA THR A 55 -1.11 -2.24 1.18
C THR A 55 -0.61 -1.45 -0.03
N HIS A 56 0.40 -1.96 -0.72
CA HIS A 56 0.96 -1.31 -1.93
C HIS A 56 -0.07 -1.23 -3.05
N LEU A 57 -0.82 -2.32 -3.29
CA LEU A 57 -1.86 -2.34 -4.32
C LEU A 57 -2.97 -1.34 -3.99
N PHE A 58 -3.42 -1.28 -2.74
CA PHE A 58 -4.46 -0.35 -2.31
C PHE A 58 -4.02 1.11 -2.45
N LEU A 59 -2.81 1.44 -1.99
CA LEU A 59 -2.22 2.77 -2.13
C LEU A 59 -2.08 3.14 -3.61
N GLY A 60 -1.58 2.22 -4.44
CA GLY A 60 -1.41 2.40 -5.88
C GLY A 60 -2.73 2.67 -6.60
N VAL A 61 -3.76 1.86 -6.35
CA VAL A 61 -5.10 2.05 -6.93
C VAL A 61 -5.71 3.38 -6.49
N ARG A 62 -5.56 3.75 -5.22
CA ARG A 62 -6.08 5.02 -4.69
C ARG A 62 -5.33 6.23 -5.26
N ALA A 63 -4.01 6.13 -5.43
CA ALA A 63 -3.20 7.15 -6.07
C ALA A 63 -3.56 7.29 -7.57
N TYR A 64 -3.65 6.18 -8.28
CA TYR A 64 -4.07 6.14 -9.69
C TYR A 64 -5.45 6.78 -9.89
N ARG A 65 -6.45 6.40 -9.08
CA ARG A 65 -7.78 7.01 -9.14
C ARG A 65 -7.76 8.51 -8.83
N ARG A 66 -6.91 8.97 -7.91
CA ARG A 66 -6.76 10.41 -7.62
C ARG A 66 -6.18 11.16 -8.81
N VAL A 67 -5.18 10.59 -9.49
CA VAL A 67 -4.56 11.17 -10.69
C VAL A 67 -5.53 11.19 -11.86
N MET A 68 -6.18 10.06 -12.16
CA MET A 68 -7.12 9.94 -13.28
C MET A 68 -8.40 10.77 -13.13
N ARG A 69 -8.77 11.15 -11.89
CA ARG A 69 -9.89 12.07 -11.64
C ARG A 69 -9.52 13.54 -11.78
N ARG A 70 -8.23 13.89 -11.88
CA ARG A 70 -7.87 15.28 -12.20
C ARG A 70 -8.24 15.56 -13.65
N PRO A 71 -8.77 16.76 -13.95
CA PRO A 71 -8.95 17.17 -15.33
C PRO A 71 -7.60 17.14 -16.03
N TRP A 72 -7.52 16.34 -17.10
CA TRP A 72 -6.32 16.29 -17.91
C TRP A 72 -6.04 17.68 -18.48
N PRO A 73 -4.79 18.18 -18.40
CA PRO A 73 -4.43 19.42 -19.06
C PRO A 73 -4.80 19.31 -20.53
N ARG A 74 -5.41 20.36 -21.09
CA ARG A 74 -5.73 20.41 -22.52
C ARG A 74 -4.42 20.55 -23.29
N VAL A 75 -3.80 19.41 -23.60
CA VAL A 75 -2.64 19.36 -24.48
C VAL A 75 -3.15 19.47 -25.91
N ARG A 76 -2.49 20.27 -26.75
CA ARG A 76 -2.76 20.33 -28.19
C ARG A 76 -2.59 18.90 -28.74
N ALA A 77 -3.56 18.44 -29.52
CA ALA A 77 -3.46 17.14 -30.16
C ALA A 77 -2.13 17.07 -30.91
N LEU A 78 -1.40 15.96 -30.75
CA LEU A 78 -0.26 15.69 -31.60
C LEU A 78 -0.85 15.56 -33.00
N ASP A 79 -0.52 16.50 -33.89
CA ASP A 79 -0.85 16.33 -35.31
C ASP A 79 -0.15 15.04 -35.73
N ASP A 80 -0.94 14.07 -36.22
CA ASP A 80 -0.43 12.82 -36.74
C ASP A 80 0.56 13.19 -37.85
N TRP A 81 1.86 13.06 -37.57
CA TRP A 81 2.90 13.27 -38.56
C TRP A 81 2.85 12.08 -39.52
N ASP A 82 2.71 12.40 -40.82
CA ASP A 82 2.78 11.50 -41.99
C ASP A 82 3.86 10.42 -41.88
#